data_AF-A0A8H5FS98-F1
#
_entry.id   AF-A0A8H5FS98-F1
#
_cell.length_a   1.000
_cell.length_b   1.000
_cell.length_c   1.000
_cell.angle_alpha   90.00
_cell.angle_beta   90.00
_cell.angle_gamma   90.00
#
_symmetry.space_group_name_H-M   'P 1'
#
loop_
_entity.id
_entity.type
_entity.pdbx_description
1 polymer ?
#
loop_
_entity_poly.entity_id
_entity_poly.type
_entity_poly.pdbx_seq_one_letter_code
_entity_poly.pdbx_strand_id
1 'polypeptide(L)'
;MGLGDSFVLNEFMFCTDHGREYCPSCFCDYRTGNNYQIELDEEVVWRFEDLFMTMDDRPALNAFALGAKIANKKEETYKCAKHGTVDCTTCFDWKKRVVQLMEVVERLRGEPEKAKPSPPTIATTAAAKKGKGKVVDVNDVD
;
A
#
# COMPACT_ATOMS: atom_id res chain seq x y z
N MET A 1 7.56 2.99 -20.09
CA MET A 1 7.17 3.05 -18.66
C MET A 1 7.78 4.32 -18.14
N GLY A 2 6.94 5.29 -17.76
CA GLY A 2 7.36 6.62 -17.34
C GLY A 2 8.11 6.56 -16.01
N LEU A 3 9.13 7.40 -15.86
CA LEU A 3 9.88 7.57 -14.64
C LEU A 3 9.01 8.31 -13.60
N GLY A 4 8.38 7.59 -12.68
CA GLY A 4 7.88 8.19 -11.44
C GLY A 4 6.80 9.27 -11.60
N ASP A 5 5.85 9.09 -12.52
CA ASP A 5 4.69 9.98 -12.63
C ASP A 5 3.89 9.97 -11.32
N SER A 6 3.41 11.16 -10.94
CA SER A 6 2.63 11.38 -9.73
C SER A 6 1.28 11.98 -10.04
N PHE A 7 0.27 11.68 -9.23
CA PHE A 7 -1.01 12.39 -9.22
C PHE A 7 -1.28 13.02 -7.87
N VAL A 8 -2.16 14.01 -7.86
CA VAL A 8 -2.66 14.67 -6.65
C VAL A 8 -4.09 14.21 -6.39
N LEU A 9 -4.40 13.88 -5.14
CA LEU A 9 -5.74 13.55 -4.68
C LEU A 9 -5.96 14.23 -3.33
N ASN A 10 -6.89 15.20 -3.28
CA ASN A 10 -7.12 16.05 -2.12
C ASN A 10 -5.81 16.60 -1.53
N GLU A 11 -5.04 17.32 -2.35
CA GLU A 11 -3.79 18.01 -1.96
C GLU A 11 -2.61 17.10 -1.61
N PHE A 12 -2.79 15.78 -1.63
CA PHE A 12 -1.73 14.80 -1.36
C PHE A 12 -1.24 14.15 -2.64
N MET A 13 0.07 13.94 -2.72
CA MET A 13 0.74 13.37 -3.88
C MET A 13 1.01 11.88 -3.73
N PHE A 14 0.79 11.12 -4.80
CA PHE A 14 0.95 9.68 -4.86
C PHE A 14 1.54 9.24 -6.19
N CYS A 15 2.23 8.10 -6.20
CA CYS A 15 2.68 7.45 -7.43
C CYS A 15 1.49 6.98 -8.28
N THR A 16 1.48 7.31 -9.57
CA THR A 16 0.39 6.97 -10.51
C THR A 16 0.16 5.47 -10.67
N ASP A 17 1.23 4.67 -10.71
CA ASP A 17 1.11 3.24 -10.96
C ASP A 17 0.63 2.43 -9.74
N HIS A 18 0.98 2.88 -8.54
CA HIS A 18 0.82 2.10 -7.32
C HIS A 18 -0.07 2.78 -6.27
N GLY A 19 -0.40 4.06 -6.44
CA GLY A 19 -1.19 4.86 -5.51
C GLY A 19 -0.51 5.05 -4.15
N ARG A 20 0.81 4.82 -4.07
CA ARG A 20 1.58 4.89 -2.83
C ARG A 20 2.27 6.23 -2.72
N GLU A 21 2.27 6.77 -1.52
CA GLU A 21 3.03 7.97 -1.17
C GLU A 21 4.53 7.67 -1.15
N TYR A 22 4.93 6.58 -0.49
CA TYR A 22 6.27 5.99 -0.62
C TYR A 22 6.19 4.72 -1.46
N CYS A 23 6.82 4.75 -2.64
CA CYS A 23 6.74 3.66 -3.61
C CYS A 23 8.13 3.07 -3.89
N PRO A 24 8.47 1.89 -3.33
CA PRO A 24 9.77 1.25 -3.59
C PRO A 24 9.90 0.73 -5.02
N SER A 25 8.79 0.48 -5.72
CA SER A 25 8.80 0.02 -7.11
C SER A 25 9.16 1.12 -8.10
N CYS A 26 8.73 2.35 -7.81
CA CYS A 26 8.95 3.54 -8.67
C CYS A 26 10.07 4.44 -8.13
N PHE A 27 10.65 4.09 -6.98
CA PHE A 27 11.70 4.85 -6.29
C PHE A 27 11.34 6.32 -6.02
N CYS A 28 10.07 6.57 -5.67
CA CYS A 28 9.58 7.91 -5.33
C CYS A 28 9.09 7.95 -3.88
N ASP A 29 9.35 9.06 -3.21
CA ASP A 29 8.90 9.34 -1.85
C ASP A 29 8.27 10.73 -1.78
N TYR A 30 6.94 10.77 -1.64
CA TYR A 30 6.17 12.01 -1.53
C TYR A 30 5.84 12.37 -0.08
N ARG A 31 6.36 11.62 0.91
CA ARG A 31 6.04 11.82 2.33
C ARG A 31 6.41 13.20 2.82
N THR A 32 7.53 13.78 2.38
CA THR A 32 7.94 15.12 2.83
C THR A 32 6.91 16.20 2.45
N GLY A 33 6.43 16.21 1.22
CA GLY A 33 5.43 17.18 0.76
C GLY A 33 4.08 16.99 1.44
N ASN A 34 3.67 15.74 1.62
CA ASN A 34 2.43 15.42 2.30
C ASN A 34 2.51 15.67 3.82
N ASN A 35 3.67 15.43 4.46
CA ASN A 35 3.92 15.77 5.87
C ASN A 35 3.72 17.25 6.10
N TYR A 36 4.25 18.09 5.22
CA TYR A 36 4.03 19.53 5.29
C TYR A 36 2.53 19.89 5.28
N GLN A 37 1.71 19.25 4.43
CA GLN A 37 0.26 19.47 4.41
C GLN A 37 -0.44 19.05 5.71
N ILE A 38 0.08 18.03 6.38
CA ILE A 38 -0.45 17.55 7.68
C ILE A 38 -0.04 18.51 8.79
N GLU A 39 1.22 18.95 8.80
CA GLU A 39 1.78 19.85 9.82
C GLU A 39 1.12 21.23 9.86
N LEU A 40 0.46 21.64 8.77
CA LEU A 40 -0.39 22.84 8.76
C LEU A 40 -1.64 22.71 9.64
N ASP A 41 -1.96 21.50 10.12
CA ASP A 41 -3.09 21.23 11.00
C ASP A 41 -2.63 21.07 12.45
N GLU A 42 -2.84 22.11 13.25
CA GLU A 42 -2.43 22.14 14.67
C GLU A 42 -3.05 21.00 15.49
N GLU A 43 -4.29 20.58 15.18
CA GLU A 43 -4.94 19.48 15.90
C GLU A 43 -4.18 18.17 15.64
N VAL A 44 -3.78 17.92 14.40
CA VAL A 44 -3.02 16.72 14.06
C VAL A 44 -1.64 16.75 14.71
N VAL A 45 -0.94 17.88 14.66
CA VAL A 45 0.37 18.03 15.31
C VAL A 45 0.29 17.72 16.80
N TRP A 46 -0.71 18.28 17.49
CA TRP A 46 -0.91 18.01 18.92
C TRP A 46 -1.15 16.52 19.22
N ARG A 47 -1.84 15.79 18.32
CA ARG A 47 -1.99 14.32 18.46
C ARG A 47 -0.69 13.57 18.34
N PHE A 48 0.22 14.01 17.48
CA PHE A 48 1.55 13.39 17.36
C PHE A 48 2.37 13.60 18.63
N GLU A 49 2.31 14.81 19.21
CA GLU A 49 2.96 15.12 20.48
C GLU A 49 2.42 14.27 21.64
N ASP A 50 1.09 14.11 21.75
CA ASP A 50 0.43 13.28 22.77
C ASP A 50 0.84 11.80 22.68
N LEU A 51 1.07 11.31 21.46
CA LEU A 51 1.54 9.95 21.19
C LEU A 51 3.07 9.80 21.28
N PHE A 52 3.82 10.87 21.59
CA PHE A 52 5.29 10.89 21.55
C PHE A 52 5.86 10.38 20.23
N MET A 53 5.25 10.75 19.11
CA MET A 53 5.64 10.33 17.76
C MET A 53 5.90 11.53 16.85
N THR A 54 6.73 11.33 15.84
CA THR A 54 7.05 12.33 14.81
C THR A 54 6.33 12.02 13.50
N MET A 55 6.26 13.00 12.60
CA MET A 55 5.68 12.78 11.26
C MET A 55 6.41 11.70 10.45
N ASP A 56 7.67 11.42 10.78
CA ASP A 56 8.45 10.36 10.13
C ASP A 56 8.11 8.96 10.65
N ASP A 57 7.52 8.86 11.85
CA ASP A 57 7.08 7.59 12.45
C ASP A 57 5.77 7.06 11.85
N ARG A 58 5.05 7.90 11.10
CA ARG A 58 3.74 7.51 10.56
C ARG A 58 3.88 6.49 9.42
N PRO A 59 2.91 5.57 9.28
CA PRO A 59 2.85 4.72 8.10
C PRO A 59 2.63 5.53 6.81
N ALA A 60 3.26 5.10 5.72
CA ALA A 60 3.04 5.69 4.39
C ALA A 60 1.60 5.44 3.90
N LEU A 61 1.01 6.45 3.26
CA LEU A 61 -0.36 6.38 2.75
C LEU A 61 -0.43 5.60 1.42
N ASN A 62 -1.58 4.98 1.17
CA ASN A 62 -1.89 4.30 -0.08
C ASN A 62 -3.33 4.59 -0.52
N ALA A 63 -3.48 5.44 -1.53
CA ALA A 63 -4.76 5.88 -2.05
C ALA A 63 -5.56 4.74 -2.69
N PHE A 64 -4.89 3.83 -3.42
CA PHE A 64 -5.56 2.71 -4.09
C PHE A 64 -6.05 1.67 -3.08
N ALA A 65 -5.31 1.45 -1.99
CA ALA A 65 -5.76 0.60 -0.87
C ALA A 65 -7.01 1.17 -0.18
N LEU A 66 -7.19 2.49 -0.16
CA LEU A 66 -8.41 3.14 0.33
C LEU A 66 -9.53 3.20 -0.71
N GLY A 67 -9.32 2.65 -1.91
CA GLY A 67 -10.32 2.53 -2.96
C GLY A 67 -10.38 3.72 -3.90
N ALA A 68 -9.31 4.51 -4.04
CA ALA A 68 -9.22 5.45 -5.15
C ALA A 68 -9.15 4.70 -6.49
N LYS A 69 -9.95 5.15 -7.46
CA LYS A 69 -10.01 4.61 -8.82
C LYS A 69 -10.01 5.75 -9.81
N ILE A 70 -9.36 5.57 -10.95
CA ILE A 70 -9.37 6.56 -12.03
C ILE A 70 -10.83 6.81 -12.46
N ALA A 71 -11.26 8.07 -12.40
CA ALA A 71 -12.55 8.53 -12.89
C ALA A 71 -12.45 8.94 -14.36
N ASN A 72 -11.45 9.75 -14.69
CA ASN A 72 -11.14 10.18 -16.06
C ASN A 72 -9.64 10.03 -16.33
N LYS A 73 -9.28 9.22 -17.34
CA LYS A 73 -7.88 9.00 -17.72
C LYS A 73 -7.21 10.22 -18.34
N LYS A 74 -7.97 11.15 -18.91
CA LYS A 74 -7.41 12.35 -19.57
C LYS A 74 -7.12 13.49 -18.59
N GLU A 75 -7.93 13.58 -17.54
CA GLU A 75 -7.85 14.64 -16.52
C GLU A 75 -7.19 14.15 -15.23
N GLU A 76 -6.78 12.87 -15.19
CA GLU A 76 -6.15 12.22 -14.03
C GLU A 76 -6.94 12.41 -12.73
N THR A 77 -8.27 12.45 -12.82
CA THR A 77 -9.15 12.57 -11.66
C THR A 77 -9.45 11.21 -11.07
N TYR A 78 -9.60 11.16 -9.74
CA TYR A 78 -9.84 9.92 -9.00
C TYR A 78 -11.14 9.97 -8.23
N LYS A 79 -11.93 8.89 -8.31
CA LYS A 79 -13.16 8.71 -7.55
C LYS A 79 -13.00 7.64 -6.48
N CYS A 80 -13.73 7.82 -5.39
CA CYS A 80 -13.88 6.81 -4.36
C CYS A 80 -14.69 5.62 -4.88
N ALA A 81 -14.19 4.40 -4.67
CA ALA A 81 -14.91 3.18 -5.02
C ALA A 81 -16.21 2.98 -4.22
N LYS A 82 -16.30 3.53 -3.00
CA LYS A 82 -17.47 3.37 -2.12
C LYS A 82 -18.57 4.37 -2.44
N HIS A 83 -18.21 5.66 -2.54
CA HIS A 83 -19.18 6.74 -2.76
C HIS A 83 -19.38 7.11 -4.24
N GLY A 84 -18.43 6.71 -5.12
CA GLY A 84 -18.45 7.10 -6.53
C GLY A 84 -18.08 8.56 -6.79
N THR A 85 -17.87 9.37 -5.75
CA THR A 85 -17.53 10.79 -5.84
C THR A 85 -16.04 10.98 -6.18
N VAL A 86 -15.76 11.87 -7.14
CA VAL A 86 -14.41 12.37 -7.42
C VAL A 86 -13.93 13.17 -6.21
N ASP A 87 -12.66 13.00 -5.81
CA ASP A 87 -12.07 13.77 -4.70
C ASP A 87 -12.87 13.67 -3.40
N CYS A 88 -13.35 12.46 -3.10
CA CYS A 88 -14.23 12.19 -1.97
C CYS A 88 -13.58 12.60 -0.64
N THR A 89 -14.00 13.75 -0.10
CA THR A 89 -13.49 14.32 1.15
C THR A 89 -13.69 13.40 2.35
N THR A 90 -14.72 12.56 2.38
CA THR A 90 -14.95 11.63 3.49
C THR A 90 -13.99 10.44 3.50
N CYS A 91 -13.61 9.92 2.33
CA CYS A 91 -12.75 8.73 2.24
C CYS A 91 -11.27 9.09 2.16
N PHE A 92 -10.98 10.22 1.53
CA PHE A 92 -9.65 10.78 1.28
C PHE A 92 -9.40 12.00 2.16
N ASP A 93 -9.93 11.98 3.39
CA ASP A 93 -9.50 12.87 4.47
C ASP A 93 -8.16 12.35 5.01
N TRP A 94 -7.07 12.74 4.36
CA TRP A 94 -5.74 12.20 4.66
C TRP A 94 -5.27 12.53 6.06
N LYS A 95 -5.59 13.71 6.57
CA LYS A 95 -5.28 14.14 7.93
C LYS A 95 -5.93 13.20 8.95
N LYS A 96 -7.22 12.95 8.81
CA LYS A 96 -7.94 11.98 9.67
C LYS A 96 -7.40 10.56 9.53
N ARG A 97 -7.02 10.15 8.31
CA ARG A 97 -6.41 8.82 8.08
C ARG A 97 -5.08 8.66 8.78
N VAL A 98 -4.25 9.70 8.78
CA VAL A 98 -2.97 9.70 9.48
C VAL A 98 -3.20 9.54 10.97
N VAL A 99 -4.09 10.32 11.59
CA VAL A 99 -4.42 10.16 13.03
C VAL A 99 -4.87 8.72 13.34
N GLN A 100 -5.77 8.15 12.54
CA GLN A 100 -6.22 6.75 12.72
C GLN A 100 -5.08 5.73 12.61
N LEU A 101 -4.15 5.93 11.68
CA LEU A 101 -2.99 5.05 11.53
C LEU A 101 -2.07 5.13 12.74
N MET A 102 -1.87 6.33 13.28
CA MET A 102 -1.03 6.54 14.46
C MET A 102 -1.61 5.88 15.71
N GLU A 103 -2.93 6.00 15.94
CA GLU A 103 -3.61 5.30 17.03
C GLU A 103 -3.46 3.77 16.93
N VAL A 104 -3.43 3.23 15.70
CA VAL A 104 -3.17 1.79 15.47
C VAL A 104 -1.72 1.46 15.80
N VAL A 105 -0.76 2.28 15.38
CA VAL A 105 0.66 2.07 15.70
C VAL A 105 0.88 2.10 17.22
N GLU A 106 0.31 3.07 17.92
CA GLU A 106 0.44 3.16 19.37
C GLU A 106 -0.16 1.94 20.08
N ARG A 107 -1.34 1.49 19.63
CA ARG A 107 -1.94 0.25 20.17
C ARG A 107 -1.04 -0.97 19.97
N LEU A 108 -0.40 -1.08 18.81
CA LEU A 108 0.52 -2.18 18.50
C LEU A 108 1.85 -2.07 19.27
N ARG A 109 2.28 -0.86 19.66
CA ARG A 109 3.45 -0.66 20.54
C ARG A 109 3.17 -1.13 21.97
N GLY A 110 1.94 -0.96 22.45
CA GLY A 110 1.52 -1.36 23.80
C GLY A 110 1.22 -2.86 23.98
N GLU A 111 1.08 -3.64 22.91
CA GLU A 111 0.85 -5.08 22.99
C GLU A 111 2.17 -5.86 23.11
N PRO A 112 2.43 -6.57 24.24
CA PRO A 112 3.56 -7.50 24.28
C PRO A 112 3.30 -8.66 23.32
N GLU A 113 4.31 -9.02 22.54
CA GLU A 113 4.36 -10.08 21.53
C GLU A 113 3.80 -11.44 21.99
N LYS A 114 2.47 -11.57 22.09
CA LYS A 114 1.76 -12.81 22.39
C LYS A 114 0.65 -13.02 21.39
N ALA A 115 1.03 -13.50 20.20
CA ALA A 115 0.30 -14.39 19.30
C ALA A 115 0.66 -14.09 17.84
N LYS A 116 1.88 -14.41 17.43
CA LYS A 116 2.06 -14.85 16.03
C LYS A 116 1.67 -16.33 16.01
N PRO A 117 0.52 -16.74 15.44
CA PRO A 117 0.34 -18.14 15.10
C PRO A 117 1.45 -18.51 14.12
N SER A 118 2.18 -19.57 14.47
CA SER A 118 3.22 -20.15 13.64
C SER A 118 2.69 -20.43 12.22
N PRO A 119 3.51 -20.21 11.17
CA PRO A 119 3.10 -20.54 9.81
C PRO A 119 2.70 -22.02 9.73
N PRO A 120 1.63 -22.37 8.99
CA PRO A 120 1.23 -23.76 8.85
C PRO A 120 2.39 -24.55 8.24
N THR A 121 2.83 -25.58 8.97
CA THR A 121 3.82 -26.55 8.49
C THR A 121 3.26 -27.20 7.23
N ILE A 122 3.77 -26.82 6.07
CA ILE A 122 3.48 -27.51 4.81
C ILE A 122 4.16 -28.88 4.91
N ALA A 123 3.37 -29.90 5.24
CA ALA A 123 3.79 -31.28 5.15
C ALA A 123 4.14 -31.59 3.69
N THR A 124 5.44 -31.68 3.40
CA THR A 124 5.95 -32.12 2.11
C THR A 124 5.79 -33.64 2.03
N THR A 125 4.69 -34.12 1.46
CA THR A 125 4.58 -35.51 1.02
C THR A 125 5.17 -35.64 -0.38
N ALA A 126 6.43 -36.07 -0.43
CA ALA A 126 7.06 -36.54 -1.64
C ALA A 126 6.43 -37.89 -2.06
N ALA A 127 5.52 -37.87 -3.04
CA ALA A 127 5.05 -39.07 -3.71
C ALA A 127 5.84 -39.24 -5.03
N ALA A 128 6.91 -40.02 -4.95
CA ALA A 128 7.63 -40.53 -6.10
C ALA A 128 6.73 -41.47 -6.92
N LYS A 129 6.39 -41.10 -8.17
CA LYS A 129 5.91 -42.04 -9.18
C LYS A 129 6.98 -42.21 -10.25
N LYS A 130 7.59 -43.40 -10.24
CA LYS A 130 8.51 -43.94 -11.26
C LYS A 130 7.90 -43.79 -12.67
N GLY A 131 8.54 -42.99 -13.52
CA GLY A 131 8.40 -43.08 -14.96
C GLY A 131 9.07 -44.36 -15.46
N LYS A 132 8.28 -45.28 -16.04
CA LYS A 132 8.81 -46.33 -16.91
C LYS A 132 8.90 -45.75 -18.31
N GLY A 133 10.11 -45.42 -18.75
CA GLY A 133 10.41 -45.14 -20.15
C GLY A 133 10.11 -46.38 -20.99
N LYS A 134 9.28 -46.21 -22.02
CA LYS A 134 9.13 -47.15 -23.11
C LYS A 134 9.98 -46.62 -24.26
N VAL A 135 11.07 -47.33 -24.53
CA VAL A 135 11.90 -47.17 -25.72
C VAL A 135 11.07 -47.67 -26.91
N VAL A 136 10.97 -46.86 -27.97
CA VAL A 136 10.51 -47.30 -29.29
C VAL A 136 11.35 -46.60 -30.36
N ASP A 137 11.63 -47.41 -31.36
CA ASP A 137 12.80 -47.41 -32.23
C ASP A 137 12.90 -46.24 -33.21
N VAL A 138 14.17 -45.93 -33.50
CA VAL A 138 14.63 -45.18 -34.65
C VAL A 138 14.28 -45.95 -35.93
N ASN A 139 13.51 -45.33 -36.82
CA ASN A 139 13.34 -45.82 -38.18
C ASN A 139 14.47 -45.30 -39.06
N ASP A 140 15.19 -46.25 -39.63
CA ASP A 140 16.09 -46.13 -40.77
C ASP A 140 15.36 -45.60 -42.02
N VAL A 141 16.03 -44.64 -42.65
CA VAL A 141 16.30 -44.44 -44.09
C VAL A 141 15.66 -45.47 -45.05
N ASP A 142 14.67 -45.03 -45.84
CA ASP A 142 14.69 -44.84 -47.32
C ASP A 142 13.27 -44.49 -47.84
#